data_AF-A0A1I4XTK4-F1
#
_entry.id   AF-A0A1I4XTK4-F1
#
_cell.length_a   1.000
_cell.length_b   1.000
_cell.length_c   1.000
_cell.angle_alpha   90.00
_cell.angle_beta   90.00
_cell.angle_gamma   90.00
#
_symmetry.space_group_name_H-M   'P 1'
#
loop_
_entity.id
_entity.type
_entity.pdbx_description
1 polymer ?
#
loop_
_entity_poly.entity_id
_entity_poly.type
_entity_poly.pdbx_seq_one_letter_code
_entity_poly.pdbx_strand_id
1 'polypeptide(L)'
;MGFRDKLQKYYADNYMKKYGDRITQAYGSVLSVKVEEKKYLWLFNVLTATIIIKPDGSKNVVRSVYKAKRWFKKPDFINVSQGHVILIQALKGKKGSENSEVLEIKNIRNVTTRKDLFKIDAPMPKKQVQYKRK
;
A
#
# COMPACT_ATOMS: atom_id res chain seq x y z
N MET A 1 -24.44 -19.26 -5.48
CA MET A 1 -23.52 -18.30 -4.83
C MET A 1 -23.78 -18.35 -3.33
N GLY A 2 -22.78 -18.75 -2.54
CA GLY A 2 -22.95 -18.91 -1.10
C GLY A 2 -23.15 -17.57 -0.39
N PHE A 3 -23.66 -17.60 0.84
CA PHE A 3 -23.81 -16.41 1.69
C PHE A 3 -22.48 -15.65 1.87
N ARG A 4 -21.36 -16.39 1.95
CA ARG A 4 -20.00 -15.83 1.99
C ARG A 4 -19.62 -15.07 0.72
N ASP A 5 -20.00 -15.54 -0.46
CA ASP A 5 -19.73 -14.86 -1.73
C ASP A 5 -20.52 -13.57 -1.85
N LYS A 6 -21.80 -13.57 -1.42
CA LYS A 6 -22.64 -12.37 -1.43
C LYS A 6 -22.09 -11.28 -0.50
N LEU A 7 -21.65 -11.66 0.70
CA LEU A 7 -21.01 -10.72 1.63
C LEU A 7 -19.70 -10.16 1.06
N GLN A 8 -18.82 -11.01 0.54
CA GLN A 8 -17.55 -10.56 -0.05
C GLN A 8 -17.77 -9.61 -1.23
N LYS A 9 -18.69 -9.93 -2.13
CA LYS A 9 -19.07 -9.04 -3.24
C LYS A 9 -19.61 -7.71 -2.72
N TYR A 10 -20.53 -7.74 -1.76
CA TYR A 10 -21.10 -6.53 -1.17
C TYR A 10 -20.03 -5.61 -0.55
N TYR A 11 -19.06 -6.18 0.18
CA TYR A 11 -17.94 -5.41 0.73
C TYR A 11 -17.03 -4.86 -0.37
N ALA A 12 -16.72 -5.65 -1.40
CA ALA A 12 -15.89 -5.21 -2.53
C ALA A 12 -16.56 -4.11 -3.34
N ASP A 13 -17.84 -4.26 -3.69
CA ASP A 13 -18.65 -3.27 -4.41
C ASP A 13 -18.77 -1.96 -3.63
N ASN A 14 -19.03 -2.02 -2.33
CA ASN A 14 -19.06 -0.81 -1.50
C ASN A 14 -17.68 -0.15 -1.37
N TYR A 15 -16.60 -0.93 -1.33
CA TYR A 15 -15.24 -0.40 -1.31
C TYR A 15 -14.90 0.30 -2.63
N MET A 16 -15.27 -0.32 -3.75
CA MET A 16 -15.08 0.24 -5.09
C MET A 16 -15.93 1.50 -5.30
N LYS A 17 -17.19 1.51 -4.84
CA LYS A 17 -18.04 2.72 -4.89
C LYS A 17 -17.50 3.87 -4.03
N LYS A 18 -16.92 3.59 -2.86
CA LYS A 18 -16.41 4.63 -1.95
C LYS A 18 -15.03 5.16 -2.34
N TYR A 19 -14.19 4.32 -2.93
CA TYR A 19 -12.78 4.61 -3.14
C TYR A 19 -12.30 4.46 -4.58
N GLY A 20 -13.15 4.05 -5.52
CA GLY A 20 -12.81 3.78 -6.92
C GLY A 20 -11.93 4.85 -7.56
N ASP A 21 -12.38 6.10 -7.54
CA ASP A 21 -11.64 7.26 -8.08
C ASP A 21 -10.32 7.57 -7.37
N ARG A 22 -10.12 7.03 -6.17
CA ARG A 22 -8.95 7.28 -5.32
C ARG A 22 -8.02 6.07 -5.23
N ILE A 23 -8.44 4.90 -5.70
CA ILE A 23 -7.57 3.71 -5.73
C ILE A 23 -6.48 3.95 -6.75
N THR A 24 -5.24 3.81 -6.32
CA THR A 24 -4.06 3.96 -7.16
C THR A 24 -3.05 2.87 -6.85
N GLN A 25 -2.24 2.55 -7.84
CA GLN A 25 -1.14 1.62 -7.70
C GLN A 25 0.14 2.31 -8.12
N ALA A 26 1.19 2.14 -7.33
CA ALA A 26 2.51 2.67 -7.64
C ALA A 26 3.52 1.53 -7.60
N TYR A 27 4.20 1.34 -8.73
CA TYR A 27 5.26 0.36 -8.89
C TYR A 27 6.58 1.08 -9.07
N GLY A 28 7.59 0.76 -8.26
CA GLY A 28 8.87 1.45 -8.36
C GLY A 28 9.88 1.05 -7.29
N SER A 29 11.00 1.77 -7.31
CA SER A 29 12.10 1.55 -6.37
C SER A 29 11.95 2.43 -5.13
N VAL A 30 12.28 1.88 -3.98
CA VAL A 30 12.25 2.58 -2.69
C VAL A 30 13.47 3.48 -2.56
N LEU A 31 13.24 4.77 -2.31
CA LEU A 31 14.29 5.75 -2.03
C LEU A 31 14.57 5.87 -0.53
N SER A 32 13.53 5.85 0.29
CA SER A 32 13.67 5.99 1.74
C SER A 32 12.49 5.34 2.46
N VAL A 33 12.77 4.79 3.65
CA VAL A 33 11.80 4.16 4.53
C VAL A 33 12.01 4.68 5.94
N LYS A 34 10.94 5.17 6.56
CA LYS A 34 10.91 5.51 7.97
C LYS A 34 9.78 4.75 8.63
N VAL A 35 10.10 3.85 9.55
CA VAL A 35 9.11 3.11 10.34
C VAL A 35 9.11 3.67 11.76
N GLU A 36 7.94 4.10 12.21
CA GLU A 36 7.72 4.65 13.55
C GLU A 36 6.69 3.78 14.28
N GLU A 37 7.08 3.27 15.44
CA GLU A 37 6.20 2.54 16.34
C GLU A 37 5.88 3.40 17.55
N LYS A 38 4.59 3.61 17.81
CA LYS A 38 4.11 4.31 19.00
C LYS A 38 3.20 3.39 19.81
N LYS A 39 3.44 3.35 21.12
CA LYS A 39 2.63 2.61 22.08
C LYS A 39 1.84 3.59 22.94
N TYR A 40 0.51 3.51 22.88
CA TYR A 40 -0.39 4.35 23.68
C TYR A 40 -1.09 3.49 24.75
N LEU A 41 -1.10 3.98 26.00
CA LEU A 41 -1.77 3.35 27.15
C LEU A 41 -1.55 1.83 27.26
N TRP A 42 -0.33 1.36 26.98
CA TRP A 42 0.10 -0.04 27.04
C TRP A 42 -0.61 -1.04 26.06
N LEU A 43 -1.81 -0.71 25.58
CA LEU A 43 -2.73 -1.59 24.86
C LEU A 43 -2.78 -1.31 23.35
N PHE A 44 -2.53 -0.06 22.95
CA PHE A 44 -2.65 0.36 21.56
C PHE A 44 -1.27 0.50 20.92
N ASN A 45 -0.97 -0.41 20.00
CA ASN A 45 0.22 -0.31 19.18
C ASN A 45 -0.16 0.32 17.83
N VAL A 46 0.45 1.45 17.54
CA VAL A 46 0.29 2.17 16.27
C VAL A 46 1.62 2.12 15.54
N LEU A 47 1.63 1.54 14.35
CA LEU A 47 2.77 1.57 13.44
C LEU A 47 2.46 2.50 12.28
N THR A 48 3.35 3.44 12.06
CA THR A 48 3.32 4.37 10.94
C THR A 48 4.58 4.18 10.12
N ALA A 49 4.46 3.70 8.89
CA ALA A 49 5.58 3.56 7.97
C ALA A 49 5.43 4.57 6.83
N THR A 50 6.38 5.50 6.73
CA THR A 50 6.48 6.43 5.60
C THR A 50 7.49 5.88 4.60
N ILE A 51 7.06 5.73 3.36
CA ILE A 51 7.87 5.19 2.27
C ILE A 51 7.88 6.21 1.14
N ILE A 52 9.07 6.52 0.66
CA ILE A 52 9.28 7.37 -0.50
C ILE A 52 9.68 6.47 -1.66
N ILE A 53 8.92 6.51 -2.74
CA ILE A 53 9.15 5.69 -3.93
C ILE A 53 9.42 6.54 -5.16
N LYS A 54 10.25 6.01 -6.05
CA LYS A 54 10.41 6.48 -7.42
C LYS A 54 9.73 5.48 -8.37
N PRO A 55 8.59 5.84 -8.99
CA PRO A 55 7.90 4.97 -9.93
C PRO A 55 8.72 4.69 -11.19
N ASP A 56 8.56 3.50 -11.77
CA ASP A 56 9.37 3.01 -12.91
C ASP A 56 9.07 3.73 -14.25
N GLY A 57 8.08 4.61 -14.29
CA GLY A 57 7.67 5.36 -15.48
C GLY A 57 7.62 6.89 -15.31
N SER A 58 8.00 7.41 -14.15
CA SER A 58 7.94 8.85 -13.88
C SER A 58 9.16 9.33 -13.10
N LYS A 59 9.56 10.58 -13.35
CA LYS A 59 10.61 11.26 -12.57
C LYS A 59 10.09 11.73 -11.20
N ASN A 60 8.77 11.70 -10.99
CA ASN A 60 8.15 12.27 -9.82
C ASN A 60 8.25 11.32 -8.62
N VAL A 61 8.61 11.86 -7.46
CA VAL A 61 8.76 11.09 -6.23
C VAL A 61 7.42 11.04 -5.52
N VAL A 62 7.00 9.86 -5.08
CA VAL A 62 5.70 9.66 -4.43
C VAL A 62 5.91 9.34 -2.97
N ARG A 63 5.31 10.15 -2.10
CA ARG A 63 5.29 9.90 -0.66
C ARG A 63 4.07 9.05 -0.30
N SER A 64 4.32 7.92 0.33
CA SER A 64 3.30 6.97 0.75
C SER A 64 3.39 6.72 2.25
N VAL A 65 2.24 6.59 2.92
CA VAL A 65 2.18 6.37 4.37
C VAL A 65 1.26 5.20 4.66
N TYR A 66 1.79 4.23 5.40
CA TYR A 66 1.04 3.12 5.97
C TYR A 66 0.76 3.41 7.43
N LYS A 67 -0.49 3.23 7.86
CA LYS A 67 -0.90 3.31 9.27
C LYS A 67 -1.61 2.03 9.66
N ALA A 68 -1.05 1.31 10.62
CA ALA A 68 -1.69 0.16 11.24
C ALA A 68 -1.91 0.41 12.72
N LYS A 69 -3.12 0.11 13.19
CA LYS A 69 -3.45 0.09 14.62
C LYS A 69 -3.88 -1.32 14.97
N ARG A 70 -3.23 -1.91 15.98
CA ARG A 70 -3.66 -3.17 16.57
C ARG A 70 -3.81 -3.02 18.07
N TRP A 71 -4.82 -3.70 18.60
CA TRP A 71 -5.01 -3.86 20.03
C TRP A 71 -4.18 -5.07 20.50
N PHE A 72 -3.43 -4.91 21.59
CA PHE A 72 -2.63 -5.90 22.32
C PHE A 72 -1.42 -6.43 21.55
N LYS A 73 -1.55 -6.76 20.26
CA LYS A 73 -0.47 -7.29 19.43
C LYS A 73 0.27 -6.17 18.71
N LYS A 74 1.58 -6.35 18.52
CA LYS A 74 2.35 -5.48 17.62
C LYS A 74 1.84 -5.67 16.19
N PRO A 75 1.58 -4.59 15.43
CA PRO A 75 1.36 -4.68 14.00
C PRO A 75 2.65 -5.18 13.34
N ASP A 76 2.51 -6.18 12.48
CA ASP A 76 3.64 -6.68 11.68
C ASP A 76 3.79 -5.80 10.44
N PHE A 77 5.03 -5.49 10.08
CA PHE A 77 5.35 -4.75 8.87
C PHE A 77 6.46 -5.47 8.12
N ILE A 78 6.30 -5.58 6.80
CA ILE A 78 7.27 -6.26 5.96
C ILE A 78 8.61 -5.53 5.97
N ASN A 79 9.71 -6.28 5.78
CA ASN A 79 11.02 -5.67 5.62
C ASN A 79 11.10 -4.96 4.26
N VAL A 80 11.18 -3.63 4.30
CA VAL A 80 11.37 -2.76 3.14
C VAL A 80 12.62 -1.95 3.37
N SER A 81 13.56 -2.03 2.43
CA SER A 81 14.83 -1.32 2.47
C SER A 81 14.99 -0.47 1.21
N GLN A 82 15.90 0.50 1.27
CA GLN A 82 16.24 1.30 0.10
C GLN A 82 16.72 0.39 -1.04
N GLY A 83 16.31 0.70 -2.28
CA GLY A 83 16.62 -0.10 -3.47
C GLY A 83 15.70 -1.29 -3.72
N HIS A 84 14.83 -1.66 -2.78
CA HIS A 84 13.80 -2.67 -3.05
C HIS A 84 12.79 -2.14 -4.07
N VAL A 85 12.34 -3.03 -4.96
CA VAL A 85 11.26 -2.78 -5.90
C VAL A 85 9.97 -3.25 -5.25
N ILE A 86 9.02 -2.33 -5.11
CA ILE A 86 7.75 -2.58 -4.44
C ILE A 86 6.57 -2.18 -5.32
N LEU A 87 5.48 -2.92 -5.18
CA LEU A 87 4.16 -2.54 -5.65
C LEU A 87 3.34 -2.08 -4.44
N ILE A 88 2.95 -0.81 -4.44
CA ILE A 88 2.06 -0.23 -3.44
C ILE A 88 0.66 -0.13 -4.05
N GLN A 89 -0.33 -0.65 -3.31
CA GLN A 89 -1.74 -0.38 -3.56
C GLN A 89 -2.21 0.60 -2.50
N ALA A 90 -2.65 1.78 -2.92
CA ALA A 90 -2.93 2.88 -2.03
C ALA A 90 -4.19 3.64 -2.43
N LEU A 91 -4.64 4.49 -1.52
CA LEU A 91 -5.67 5.48 -1.78
C LEU A 91 -5.02 6.87 -1.85
N LYS A 92 -5.33 7.65 -2.88
CA LYS A 92 -4.97 9.06 -2.95
C LYS A 92 -5.64 9.83 -1.81
N GLY A 93 -4.96 10.81 -1.21
CA GLY A 93 -5.56 11.69 -0.21
C GLY A 93 -6.85 12.38 -0.71
N LYS A 94 -7.71 12.82 0.21
CA LYS A 94 -8.92 13.58 -0.17
C LYS A 94 -8.49 14.90 -0.83
N LYS A 95 -9.10 15.23 -1.97
CA LYS A 95 -8.86 16.49 -2.69
C LYS A 95 -9.17 17.67 -1.77
N GLY A 96 -8.24 18.62 -1.61
CA GLY A 96 -8.38 19.77 -0.71
C GLY A 96 -7.87 19.58 0.73
N SER A 97 -7.35 18.40 1.08
CA SER A 97 -6.60 18.20 2.34
C SER A 97 -5.11 18.44 2.11
N GLU A 98 -4.39 18.92 3.14
CA GLU A 98 -2.93 19.05 3.17
C GLU A 98 -2.19 17.75 2.75
N ASN A 99 -2.83 16.60 2.94
CA ASN A 99 -2.30 15.29 2.57
C ASN A 99 -2.78 14.77 1.20
N SER A 100 -3.29 15.62 0.31
CA SER A 100 -3.84 15.20 -0.99
C SER A 100 -2.81 14.54 -1.92
N GLU A 101 -1.53 14.88 -1.75
CA GLU A 101 -0.39 14.30 -2.49
C GLU A 101 0.17 13.04 -1.84
N VAL A 102 -0.21 12.75 -0.59
CA VAL A 102 0.26 11.56 0.14
C VAL A 102 -0.64 10.38 -0.18
N LEU A 103 -0.02 9.27 -0.57
CA LEU A 103 -0.72 8.02 -0.79
C LEU A 103 -0.90 7.25 0.52
N GLU A 104 -2.13 6.94 0.89
CA GLU A 104 -2.42 6.09 2.04
C GLU A 104 -2.35 4.62 1.62
N ILE A 105 -1.33 3.92 2.11
CA ILE A 105 -1.05 2.53 1.75
C ILE A 105 -2.11 1.61 2.36
N LYS A 106 -2.71 0.77 1.52
CA LYS A 106 -3.59 -0.32 1.94
C LYS A 106 -2.90 -1.68 1.88
N ASN A 107 -2.08 -1.90 0.85
CA ASN A 107 -1.26 -3.09 0.72
C ASN A 107 0.10 -2.78 0.09
N ILE A 108 1.11 -3.55 0.45
CA ILE A 108 2.47 -3.49 -0.11
C ILE A 108 2.91 -4.90 -0.47
N ARG A 109 3.47 -5.02 -1.68
CA ARG A 109 4.12 -6.21 -2.19
C ARG A 109 5.57 -5.89 -2.49
N ASN A 110 6.49 -6.57 -1.81
CA ASN A 110 7.92 -6.46 -2.10
C ASN A 110 8.27 -7.48 -3.19
N VAL A 111 8.58 -6.96 -4.38
CA VAL A 111 8.91 -7.77 -5.56
C VAL A 111 10.34 -8.31 -5.47
N THR A 112 11.25 -7.55 -4.87
CA THR A 112 12.64 -7.98 -4.64
C THR A 112 12.70 -9.18 -3.71
N THR A 113 12.03 -9.12 -2.55
CA THR A 113 12.07 -10.20 -1.54
C THR A 113 10.93 -11.20 -1.67
N ARG A 114 9.99 -10.98 -2.60
CA ARG A 114 8.78 -11.80 -2.80
C ARG A 114 7.92 -11.94 -1.53
N LYS A 115 7.93 -10.91 -0.67
CA LYS A 115 7.14 -10.88 0.58
C LYS A 115 6.01 -9.87 0.43
N ASP A 116 4.83 -10.26 0.86
CA ASP A 116 3.62 -9.45 0.84
C ASP A 116 3.22 -9.07 2.27
N LEU A 117 2.69 -7.85 2.45
CA LEU A 117 2.15 -7.40 3.74
C LEU A 117 0.84 -8.11 4.07
N PHE A 118 -0.02 -8.28 3.06
CA PHE A 118 -1.17 -9.17 3.12
C PHE A 118 -1.00 -10.26 2.06
N LYS A 119 -1.11 -11.53 2.46
CA LYS A 119 -1.11 -12.64 1.50
C LYS A 119 -2.36 -12.51 0.64
N ILE A 120 -2.18 -12.10 -0.61
CA ILE A 120 -3.23 -12.10 -1.62
C ILE A 120 -2.86 -13.21 -2.60
N ASP A 121 -3.77 -14.14 -2.86
CA ASP A 121 -3.62 -15.21 -3.87
C ASP A 121 -3.53 -14.70 -5.32
N ALA A 122 -3.39 -13.38 -5.51
CA ALA A 122 -3.19 -12.76 -6.81
C ALA A 122 -1.71 -12.90 -7.25
N PRO A 123 -1.47 -13.30 -8.52
CA PRO A 123 -0.12 -13.50 -9.04
C PRO A 123 0.74 -12.24 -8.89
N MET A 124 2.04 -12.43 -8.62
CA MET A 124 2.97 -11.30 -8.51
C MET A 124 3.03 -10.54 -9.84
N PRO A 125 3.03 -9.20 -9.82
CA PRO A 125 3.13 -8.40 -11.03
C PRO A 125 4.47 -8.73 -11.70
N LYS A 126 4.42 -9.25 -12.92
CA LYS A 126 5.61 -9.32 -13.78
C LYS A 126 5.98 -7.88 -14.15
N LYS A 127 7.28 -7.57 -14.20
CA LYS A 127 7.82 -6.27 -14.62
C LYS A 127 7.02 -5.78 -15.84
N GLN A 128 6.36 -4.62 -15.74
CA GLN A 128 5.61 -4.08 -16.88
C GLN A 128 6.61 -3.64 -17.93
N VAL A 129 6.96 -4.56 -18.84
CA VAL A 129 7.68 -4.20 -20.06
C VAL A 129 6.70 -3.38 -20.88
N GLN A 130 6.84 -2.05 -20.86
CA GLN A 130 6.15 -1.20 -21.81
C GLN A 130 6.57 -1.66 -23.20
N TYR A 131 5.69 -2.36 -23.91
CA TYR A 131 5.83 -2.54 -25.35
C TYR A 131 5.71 -1.15 -25.96
N LYS A 132 6.84 -0.55 -26.33
CA LYS A 132 6.87 0.58 -27.26
C LYS A 132 6.15 0.11 -28.53
N ARG A 133 4.92 0.57 -28.75
CA ARG A 133 4.33 0.55 -30.09
C ARG A 133 5.24 1.42 -30.96
N LYS A 134 5.88 0.79 -31.95
CA LYS A 134 6.62 1.45 -33.03
C LYS A 134 5.65 2.32 -33.84
#